data_AF-A0A0F8UBQ1-F1
#
_entry.id   AF-A0A0F8UBQ1-F1
#
_cell.length_a   1.000
_cell.length_b   1.000
_cell.length_c   1.000
_cell.angle_alpha   90.00
_cell.angle_beta   90.00
_cell.angle_gamma   90.00
#
_symmetry.space_group_name_H-M   'P 1'
#
loop_
_entity.id
_entity.type
_entity.pdbx_description
1 polymer ?
#
loop_
_entity_poly.entity_id
_entity_poly.type
_entity_poly.pdbx_seq_one_letter_code
_entity_poly.pdbx_strand_id
1 'polypeptide(L)'
;MSRFLDIPLELRELIIARVLYSSTDPPSTALELNGQEYYDLNYSAWCLSLLLTNRQLSTETRAVLERRKLDYIVDISVKNELDLFLTWQSVPCLSTHISTLYTNVRLFGPIIDSRTIQGQLGDGGRRGFHWSFYAALERFLRYGPVGYRKDLQEFEGRNMLIDTLVMDFQSADLELTFPPDNVTFRHWSDRHNGSDRWRNSGEISKTLSSYKPRPEWLCNYLHGWIDSLLTMSYHVSLFGMPLYEHIGSIQMLVDGRRQFEIDLAKPVRLQYKKYQGISLSEIDTDPGILDLQALDPDHLPREFSIERWMTSEGLQSTYNRWVTLGGQYDWTAKVYPPEQPPTFPEDVANLLRAAFPKTEAEAAILNVYSPGNTLSPHRDVSEECDAGLISVSFGCDGLFLISHDDGTGCEVIRLRSGDAVYMDGTSRFAWHAVPKIVPGTCPSWLADWPCRPEDHEARSRFGAWRGWMAGKRVNLNVRQMVASAPHLR
;
A
#
# COMPACT_ATOMS: atom_id res chain seq x y z
N MET A 1 -43.87 -18.84 -16.63
CA MET A 1 -43.12 -18.49 -15.42
C MET A 1 -44.01 -17.59 -14.57
N SER A 2 -44.44 -18.07 -13.40
CA SER A 2 -45.17 -17.25 -12.42
C SER A 2 -44.21 -16.21 -11.85
N ARG A 3 -44.58 -14.93 -11.83
CA ARG A 3 -43.80 -13.87 -11.17
C ARG A 3 -43.98 -14.02 -9.67
N PHE A 4 -43.01 -13.57 -8.88
CA PHE A 4 -43.09 -13.60 -7.42
C PHE A 4 -44.30 -12.82 -6.88
N LEU A 5 -44.75 -11.80 -7.62
CA LEU A 5 -45.94 -11.00 -7.33
C LEU A 5 -47.27 -11.74 -7.55
N ASP A 6 -47.24 -12.87 -8.27
CA ASP A 6 -48.41 -13.71 -8.54
C ASP A 6 -48.69 -14.68 -7.37
N ILE A 7 -47.83 -14.71 -6.35
CA ILE A 7 -48.02 -15.47 -5.11
C ILE A 7 -48.99 -14.68 -4.20
N PRO A 8 -49.93 -15.34 -3.48
CA PRO A 8 -50.81 -14.69 -2.50
C PRO A 8 -50.04 -13.81 -1.52
N LEU A 9 -50.63 -12.67 -1.15
CA LEU A 9 -49.97 -11.64 -0.34
C LEU A 9 -49.51 -12.21 1.01
N GLU A 10 -50.34 -13.03 1.64
CA GLU A 10 -50.12 -13.65 2.95
C GLU A 10 -48.88 -14.56 2.92
N LEU A 11 -48.68 -15.29 1.80
CA LEU A 11 -47.50 -16.13 1.58
C LEU A 11 -46.24 -15.30 1.32
N ARG A 12 -46.36 -14.19 0.58
CA ARG A 12 -45.23 -13.26 0.37
C ARG A 12 -44.78 -12.61 1.68
N GLU A 13 -45.71 -12.20 2.52
CA GLU A 13 -45.41 -11.61 3.83
C GLU A 13 -44.73 -12.62 4.77
N LEU A 14 -45.19 -13.87 4.78
CA LEU A 14 -44.53 -14.94 5.54
C LEU A 14 -43.11 -15.22 5.06
N ILE A 15 -42.87 -15.23 3.74
CA ILE A 15 -41.53 -15.42 3.18
C ILE A 15 -40.61 -14.24 3.55
N ILE A 16 -41.09 -13.00 3.40
CA ILE A 16 -40.33 -11.80 3.75
C ILE A 16 -40.00 -11.77 5.24
N ALA A 17 -40.98 -12.05 6.11
CA ALA A 17 -40.76 -12.11 7.55
C ALA A 17 -39.74 -13.20 7.92
N ARG A 18 -39.80 -14.38 7.29
CA ARG A 18 -38.82 -15.45 7.50
C ARG A 18 -37.42 -15.04 7.04
N VAL A 19 -37.28 -14.37 5.90
CA VAL A 19 -35.97 -13.92 5.38
C VAL A 19 -35.37 -12.81 6.24
N LEU A 20 -36.19 -11.86 6.71
CA LEU A 20 -35.71 -10.70 7.45
C LEU A 20 -35.45 -10.98 8.93
N TYR A 21 -36.16 -11.93 9.54
CA TYR A 21 -36.12 -12.18 10.98
C TYR A 21 -35.64 -13.58 11.38
N SER A 22 -35.32 -14.47 10.42
CA SER A 22 -34.76 -15.77 10.79
C SER A 22 -33.33 -15.63 11.31
N SER A 23 -33.06 -16.25 12.46
CA SER A 23 -31.73 -16.37 13.07
C SER A 23 -30.95 -17.61 12.58
N THR A 24 -31.46 -18.33 11.58
CA THR A 24 -30.81 -19.51 11.02
C THR A 24 -29.84 -19.13 9.91
N ASP A 25 -28.61 -19.60 10.01
CA ASP A 25 -27.61 -19.43 8.95
C ASP A 25 -28.07 -20.10 7.65
N PRO A 26 -27.77 -19.51 6.49
CA PRO A 26 -28.07 -20.13 5.21
C PRO A 26 -27.25 -21.42 5.03
N PRO A 27 -27.81 -22.46 4.39
CA PRO A 27 -27.11 -23.72 4.19
C PRO A 27 -25.86 -23.52 3.33
N SER A 28 -24.78 -24.18 3.74
CA SER A 28 -23.45 -23.99 3.16
C SER A 28 -23.28 -24.72 1.82
N THR A 29 -24.05 -25.79 1.59
CA THR A 29 -24.01 -26.59 0.36
C THR A 29 -25.40 -27.06 -0.09
N ALA A 30 -25.55 -27.34 -1.39
CA ALA A 30 -26.81 -27.77 -1.99
C ALA A 30 -27.29 -29.16 -1.52
N LEU A 31 -26.40 -29.95 -0.91
CA LEU A 31 -26.66 -31.31 -0.44
C LEU A 31 -27.33 -31.36 0.93
N GLU A 32 -27.31 -30.27 1.70
CA GLU A 32 -27.91 -30.20 3.04
C GLU A 32 -29.40 -29.82 3.03
N LEU A 33 -29.95 -29.48 1.85
CA LEU A 33 -31.35 -29.13 1.68
C LEU A 33 -32.18 -30.39 1.40
N ASN A 34 -32.54 -31.11 2.46
CA ASN A 34 -33.64 -32.07 2.39
C ASN A 34 -34.90 -31.28 1.98
N GLY A 35 -35.40 -31.55 0.77
CA GLY A 35 -36.60 -30.91 0.25
C GLY A 35 -37.75 -31.07 1.23
N GLN A 36 -38.41 -29.97 1.57
CA GLN A 36 -39.64 -30.03 2.35
C GLN A 36 -40.77 -30.48 1.41
N GLU A 37 -41.32 -31.66 1.66
CA GLU A 37 -42.50 -32.13 0.94
C GLU A 37 -43.75 -31.45 1.51
N TYR A 38 -44.41 -30.67 0.67
CA TYR A 38 -45.73 -30.13 0.98
C TYR A 38 -46.76 -31.14 0.48
N TYR A 39 -47.14 -32.08 1.37
CA TYR A 39 -48.06 -33.18 1.07
C TYR A 39 -49.40 -32.71 0.48
N ASP A 40 -49.90 -31.54 0.88
CA ASP A 40 -51.16 -30.97 0.38
C ASP A 40 -51.09 -30.46 -1.07
N LEU A 41 -49.88 -30.23 -1.59
CA LEU A 41 -49.66 -29.67 -2.94
C LEU A 41 -49.03 -30.68 -3.90
N ASN A 42 -48.73 -31.90 -3.45
CA ASN A 42 -48.01 -32.93 -4.21
C ASN A 42 -46.76 -32.37 -4.92
N TYR A 43 -46.08 -31.44 -4.25
CA TYR A 43 -44.98 -30.63 -4.79
C TYR A 43 -43.80 -30.67 -3.83
N SER A 44 -42.67 -31.17 -4.32
CA SER A 44 -41.37 -31.08 -3.64
C SER A 44 -40.66 -29.83 -4.14
N ALA A 45 -40.43 -28.86 -3.26
CA ALA A 45 -39.72 -27.63 -3.62
C ALA A 45 -38.21 -27.88 -3.64
N TRP A 46 -37.63 -28.03 -4.84
CA TRP A 46 -36.18 -28.14 -5.01
C TRP A 46 -35.59 -26.74 -5.23
N CYS A 47 -35.01 -26.17 -4.19
CA CYS A 47 -34.31 -24.87 -4.22
C CYS A 47 -33.01 -24.89 -5.05
N LEU A 48 -32.60 -26.06 -5.58
CA LEU A 48 -31.42 -26.21 -6.44
C LEU A 48 -31.46 -25.30 -7.67
N SER A 49 -32.59 -25.22 -8.39
CA SER A 49 -32.71 -24.36 -9.58
C SER A 49 -32.58 -22.87 -9.22
N LEU A 50 -33.14 -22.47 -8.07
CA LEU A 50 -33.02 -21.10 -7.55
C LEU A 50 -31.57 -20.80 -7.10
N LEU A 51 -30.90 -21.77 -6.47
CA LEU A 51 -29.51 -21.66 -6.03
C LEU A 51 -28.56 -21.57 -7.22
N LEU A 52 -28.74 -22.41 -8.24
CA LEU A 52 -27.95 -22.37 -9.49
C LEU A 52 -28.17 -21.06 -10.23
N THR A 53 -29.41 -20.57 -10.29
CA THR A 53 -29.72 -19.25 -10.88
C THR A 53 -29.04 -18.12 -10.10
N ASN A 54 -29.09 -18.14 -8.75
CA ASN A 54 -28.40 -17.15 -7.92
C ASN A 54 -26.87 -17.23 -8.07
N ARG A 55 -26.29 -18.43 -8.19
CA ARG A 55 -24.85 -18.61 -8.46
C ARG A 55 -24.46 -18.05 -9.83
N GLN A 56 -25.25 -18.32 -10.87
CA GLN A 56 -25.02 -17.77 -12.19
C GLN A 56 -25.12 -16.24 -12.17
N LEU A 57 -26.18 -15.69 -11.55
CA LEU A 57 -26.37 -14.26 -11.39
C LEU A 57 -25.21 -13.61 -10.62
N SER A 58 -24.74 -14.25 -9.55
CA SER A 58 -23.57 -13.80 -8.78
C SER A 58 -22.29 -13.83 -9.62
N THR A 59 -22.06 -14.88 -10.41
CA THR A 59 -20.89 -15.01 -11.28
C THR A 59 -20.90 -13.95 -12.38
N GLU A 60 -22.03 -13.76 -13.05
CA GLU A 60 -22.18 -12.73 -14.09
C GLU A 60 -22.06 -11.32 -13.51
N THR A 61 -22.66 -11.07 -12.35
CA THR A 61 -22.53 -9.78 -11.63
C THR A 61 -21.07 -9.52 -11.26
N ARG A 62 -20.34 -10.53 -10.76
CA ARG A 62 -18.91 -10.41 -10.45
C ARG A 62 -18.08 -10.13 -11.71
N ALA A 63 -18.33 -10.86 -12.80
CA ALA A 63 -17.64 -10.65 -14.08
C ALA A 63 -17.93 -9.27 -14.70
N VAL A 64 -19.11 -8.70 -14.47
CA VAL A 64 -19.45 -7.33 -14.89
C VAL A 64 -18.79 -6.28 -14.00
N LEU A 65 -18.74 -6.51 -12.68
CA LEU A 65 -18.07 -5.62 -11.72
C LEU A 65 -16.55 -5.59 -11.95
N GLU A 66 -15.92 -6.72 -12.27
CA GLU A 66 -14.49 -6.79 -12.66
C GLU A 66 -14.17 -5.97 -13.91
N ARG A 67 -15.16 -5.72 -14.78
CA ARG A 67 -15.00 -4.94 -16.02
C ARG A 67 -15.40 -3.47 -15.85
N ARG A 68 -15.97 -3.07 -14.72
CA ARG A 68 -16.38 -1.70 -14.44
C ARG A 68 -15.35 -1.00 -13.56
N LYS A 69 -15.15 0.29 -13.81
CA LYS A 69 -14.51 1.17 -12.83
C LYS A 69 -15.39 1.21 -11.58
N LEU A 70 -14.82 0.79 -10.45
CA LEU A 70 -15.50 0.80 -9.17
C LEU A 70 -15.34 2.17 -8.53
N ASP A 71 -16.35 3.00 -8.73
CA ASP A 71 -16.38 4.37 -8.20
C ASP A 71 -17.23 4.41 -6.93
N TYR A 72 -16.61 4.85 -5.84
CA TYR A 72 -17.22 4.96 -4.51
C TYR A 72 -17.46 6.43 -4.20
N ILE A 73 -18.53 6.72 -3.49
CA ILE A 73 -18.87 8.10 -3.12
C ILE A 73 -19.20 8.15 -1.64
N VAL A 74 -18.49 9.00 -0.91
CA VAL A 74 -18.73 9.29 0.50
C VAL A 74 -18.81 10.79 0.71
N ASP A 75 -19.78 11.21 1.50
CA ASP A 75 -19.88 12.57 1.99
C ASP A 75 -19.20 12.70 3.34
N ILE A 76 -18.39 13.73 3.47
CA ILE A 76 -17.72 14.11 4.71
C ILE A 76 -18.31 15.46 5.13
N SER A 77 -19.26 15.44 6.06
CA SER A 77 -19.80 16.67 6.63
C SER A 77 -18.91 17.11 7.79
N VAL A 78 -18.34 18.31 7.66
CA VAL A 78 -17.48 18.92 8.67
C VAL A 78 -18.24 20.06 9.31
N LYS A 79 -18.65 19.87 10.57
CA LYS A 79 -19.39 20.87 11.34
C LYS A 79 -18.46 21.62 12.28
N ASN A 80 -18.55 22.95 12.25
CA ASN A 80 -17.78 23.88 13.08
C ASN A 80 -16.26 23.60 13.03
N GLU A 81 -15.77 23.13 11.87
CA GLU A 81 -14.37 22.77 11.63
C GLU A 81 -13.79 21.67 12.54
N LEU A 82 -14.64 20.87 13.19
CA LEU A 82 -14.20 19.84 14.14
C LEU A 82 -14.94 18.52 13.98
N ASP A 83 -16.26 18.57 13.99
CA ASP A 83 -17.07 17.37 14.05
C ASP A 83 -17.23 16.80 12.64
N LEU A 84 -16.69 15.60 12.43
CA LEU A 84 -16.65 14.94 11.14
C LEU A 84 -17.67 13.80 11.08
N PHE A 85 -18.59 13.87 10.12
CA PHE A 85 -19.62 12.86 9.89
C PHE A 85 -19.46 12.27 8.49
N LEU A 86 -19.29 10.95 8.43
CA LEU A 86 -19.13 10.19 7.18
C LEU A 86 -20.47 9.58 6.77
N THR A 87 -20.88 9.79 5.53
CA THR A 87 -22.10 9.19 4.96
C THR A 87 -21.79 8.59 3.60
N TRP A 88 -21.90 7.27 3.46
CA TRP A 88 -21.76 6.61 2.16
C TRP A 88 -22.95 6.96 1.26
N GLN A 89 -22.67 7.55 0.09
CA GLN A 89 -23.67 7.76 -0.96
C GLN A 89 -23.70 6.58 -1.94
N SER A 90 -22.53 6.00 -2.23
CA SER A 90 -22.41 4.88 -3.17
C SER A 90 -21.29 3.93 -2.73
N VAL A 91 -21.66 2.66 -2.56
CA VAL A 91 -20.78 1.51 -2.35
C VAL A 91 -21.25 0.42 -3.30
N PRO A 92 -20.81 0.43 -4.57
CA PRO A 92 -21.40 -0.42 -5.61
C PRO A 92 -21.20 -1.91 -5.34
N CYS A 93 -20.07 -2.27 -4.74
CA CYS A 93 -19.79 -3.62 -4.24
C CYS A 93 -18.77 -3.54 -3.08
N LEU A 94 -18.50 -4.67 -2.43
CA LEU A 94 -17.36 -4.78 -1.52
C LEU A 94 -16.18 -5.35 -2.31
N SER A 95 -15.13 -4.56 -2.45
CA SER A 95 -13.86 -4.90 -3.10
C SER A 95 -12.72 -4.47 -2.19
N THR A 96 -11.52 -5.03 -2.38
CA THR A 96 -10.27 -4.53 -1.77
C THR A 96 -9.54 -3.56 -2.70
N HIS A 97 -9.97 -3.39 -3.95
CA HIS A 97 -9.40 -2.43 -4.90
C HIS A 97 -10.49 -1.52 -5.49
N ILE A 98 -10.22 -0.22 -5.49
CA ILE A 98 -11.13 0.86 -5.87
C ILE A 98 -10.47 1.69 -6.97
N SER A 99 -11.22 1.94 -8.05
CA SER A 99 -10.79 2.81 -9.14
C SER A 99 -10.76 4.26 -8.68
N THR A 100 -11.89 4.75 -8.16
CA THR A 100 -11.97 6.14 -7.69
C THR A 100 -12.83 6.24 -6.45
N LEU A 101 -12.27 6.82 -5.39
CA LEU A 101 -13.02 7.19 -4.20
C LEU A 101 -13.29 8.70 -4.24
N TYR A 102 -14.55 9.07 -4.51
CA TYR A 102 -15.03 10.44 -4.41
C TYR A 102 -15.43 10.75 -2.97
N THR A 103 -14.85 11.82 -2.44
CA THR A 103 -15.14 12.36 -1.11
C THR A 103 -15.66 13.79 -1.27
N ASN A 104 -16.94 14.01 -0.96
CA ASN A 104 -17.51 15.36 -0.97
C ASN A 104 -17.36 15.96 0.43
N VAL A 105 -16.45 16.90 0.61
CA VAL A 105 -16.17 17.55 1.89
C VAL A 105 -17.03 18.80 2.02
N ARG A 106 -18.07 18.73 2.85
CA ARG A 106 -19.07 19.78 3.03
C ARG A 106 -18.91 20.49 4.36
N LEU A 107 -18.70 21.80 4.32
CA LEU A 107 -18.46 22.63 5.50
C LEU A 107 -19.74 23.26 6.03
N PHE A 108 -20.00 23.09 7.31
CA PHE A 108 -21.18 23.61 8.02
C PHE A 108 -20.77 24.42 9.25
N GLY A 109 -21.47 25.51 9.52
CA GLY A 109 -21.28 26.32 10.71
C GLY A 109 -20.10 27.29 10.66
N PRO A 110 -19.88 28.03 11.75
CA PRO A 110 -18.86 29.05 11.82
C PRO A 110 -17.44 28.48 11.91
N ILE A 111 -16.46 29.34 11.65
CA ILE A 111 -15.07 29.12 12.02
C ILE A 111 -14.98 28.86 13.52
N ILE A 112 -14.15 27.89 13.90
CA ILE A 112 -13.96 27.47 15.29
C ILE A 112 -13.62 28.65 16.20
N ASP A 113 -14.29 28.74 17.35
CA ASP A 113 -14.04 29.80 18.31
C ASP A 113 -12.72 29.63 19.08
N SER A 114 -12.23 30.75 19.60
CA SER A 114 -10.95 30.79 20.28
C SER A 114 -10.94 29.83 21.47
N ARG A 115 -11.97 29.83 22.33
CA ARG A 115 -12.01 28.98 23.54
C ARG A 115 -12.02 27.50 23.21
N THR A 116 -12.80 27.09 22.21
CA THR A 116 -12.83 25.69 21.77
C THR A 116 -11.49 25.24 21.22
N ILE A 117 -10.82 26.05 20.39
CA ILE A 117 -9.46 25.70 19.94
C ILE A 117 -8.47 25.66 21.11
N GLN A 118 -8.70 26.46 22.17
CA GLN A 118 -7.80 26.46 23.32
C GLN A 118 -7.79 25.14 24.07
N GLY A 119 -8.95 24.51 24.19
CA GLY A 119 -9.10 23.19 24.81
C GLY A 119 -8.51 22.04 24.00
N GLN A 120 -8.06 22.28 22.76
CA GLN A 120 -7.49 21.26 21.87
C GLN A 120 -5.96 21.26 21.84
N LEU A 121 -5.30 22.22 22.49
CA LEU A 121 -3.85 22.30 22.60
C LEU A 121 -3.38 21.56 23.85
N GLY A 122 -2.42 20.63 23.69
CA GLY A 122 -1.76 19.94 24.80
C GLY A 122 -0.32 19.55 24.47
N ASP A 123 0.40 19.02 25.46
CA ASP A 123 1.84 18.74 25.39
C ASP A 123 2.23 17.69 24.32
N GLY A 124 1.25 16.89 23.84
CA GLY A 124 1.43 15.90 22.76
C GLY A 124 0.95 16.35 21.37
N GLY A 125 0.62 17.63 21.18
CA GLY A 125 0.11 18.16 19.91
C GLY A 125 -1.37 18.53 19.93
N ARG A 126 -1.94 18.82 18.75
CA ARG A 126 -3.30 19.39 18.59
C ARG A 126 -4.32 18.31 18.21
N ARG A 127 -5.51 18.29 18.83
CA ARG A 127 -6.68 17.52 18.35
C ARG A 127 -7.45 18.23 17.22
N GLY A 128 -6.77 18.52 16.12
CA GLY A 128 -7.36 19.23 14.97
C GLY A 128 -8.15 18.32 14.02
N PHE A 129 -8.96 18.91 13.14
CA PHE A 129 -9.77 18.18 12.16
C PHE A 129 -8.96 17.27 11.23
N HIS A 130 -7.68 17.62 10.95
CA HIS A 130 -6.78 16.81 10.13
C HIS A 130 -6.57 15.41 10.72
N TRP A 131 -6.53 15.26 12.05
CA TRP A 131 -6.46 13.94 12.70
C TRP A 131 -7.74 13.15 12.57
N SER A 132 -8.91 13.81 12.62
CA SER A 132 -10.19 13.15 12.39
C SER A 132 -10.30 12.66 10.95
N PHE A 133 -9.83 13.48 10.00
CA PHE A 133 -9.73 13.10 8.59
C PHE A 133 -8.76 11.94 8.39
N TYR A 134 -7.56 12.02 9.00
CA TYR A 134 -6.57 10.95 8.94
C TYR A 134 -7.12 9.64 9.50
N ALA A 135 -7.73 9.66 10.69
CA ALA A 135 -8.30 8.46 11.31
C ALA A 135 -9.44 7.87 10.45
N ALA A 136 -10.25 8.70 9.79
CA ALA A 136 -11.26 8.23 8.85
C ALA A 136 -10.63 7.56 7.63
N LEU A 137 -9.60 8.18 7.04
CA LEU A 137 -8.87 7.65 5.90
C LEU A 137 -8.14 6.34 6.27
N GLU A 138 -7.35 6.33 7.34
CA GLU A 138 -6.62 5.17 7.84
C GLU A 138 -7.57 3.99 8.12
N ARG A 139 -8.68 4.24 8.81
CA ARG A 139 -9.72 3.23 9.05
C ARG A 139 -10.25 2.68 7.73
N PHE A 140 -10.53 3.55 6.76
CA PHE A 140 -11.01 3.12 5.47
C PHE A 140 -9.97 2.30 4.71
N LEU A 141 -8.71 2.71 4.69
CA LEU A 141 -7.62 1.95 4.08
C LEU A 141 -7.48 0.57 4.72
N ARG A 142 -7.64 0.47 6.04
CA ARG A 142 -7.48 -0.80 6.76
C ARG A 142 -8.67 -1.73 6.62
N TYR A 143 -9.90 -1.22 6.66
CA TYR A 143 -11.11 -2.04 6.82
C TYR A 143 -12.13 -1.88 5.68
N GLY A 144 -12.01 -0.85 4.84
CA GLY A 144 -12.97 -0.53 3.79
C GLY A 144 -14.28 0.09 4.31
N PRO A 145 -15.37 0.04 3.53
CA PRO A 145 -16.62 0.74 3.84
C PRO A 145 -17.50 0.03 4.90
N VAL A 146 -16.98 -0.99 5.59
CA VAL A 146 -17.78 -1.85 6.47
C VAL A 146 -17.83 -1.34 7.92
N GLY A 147 -18.97 -1.59 8.57
CA GLY A 147 -19.20 -1.30 9.98
C GLY A 147 -18.62 -2.37 10.92
N TYR A 148 -18.63 -2.08 12.22
CA TYR A 148 -18.21 -3.02 13.27
C TYR A 148 -19.16 -4.21 13.33
N ARG A 149 -18.63 -5.44 13.26
CA ARG A 149 -19.39 -6.68 13.50
C ARG A 149 -19.29 -7.06 14.98
N LYS A 150 -20.44 -7.16 15.67
CA LYS A 150 -20.52 -7.45 17.12
C LYS A 150 -20.07 -8.86 17.50
N ASP A 151 -20.07 -9.75 16.51
CA ASP A 151 -19.88 -11.20 16.60
C ASP A 151 -18.42 -11.65 16.50
N LEU A 152 -17.51 -10.82 15.97
CA LEU A 152 -16.11 -11.19 15.75
C LEU A 152 -15.12 -10.58 16.77
N GLN A 153 -15.56 -9.74 17.71
CA GLN A 153 -14.73 -8.89 18.60
C GLN A 153 -13.64 -8.03 17.91
N GLU A 154 -13.39 -8.21 16.61
CA GLU A 154 -12.35 -7.52 15.83
C GLU A 154 -12.83 -7.25 14.38
N PHE A 155 -12.17 -6.29 13.73
CA PHE A 155 -12.33 -6.04 12.30
C PHE A 155 -11.34 -6.91 11.52
N GLU A 156 -11.83 -7.66 10.52
CA GLU A 156 -10.95 -8.35 9.57
C GLU A 156 -10.29 -7.31 8.65
N GLY A 157 -8.96 -7.23 8.66
CA GLY A 157 -8.19 -6.30 7.83
C GLY A 157 -8.38 -6.60 6.34
N ARG A 158 -8.68 -5.57 5.56
CA ARG A 158 -8.95 -5.69 4.11
C ARG A 158 -7.89 -5.07 3.21
N ASN A 159 -7.04 -4.19 3.76
CA ASN A 159 -5.95 -3.52 3.04
C ASN A 159 -6.41 -2.97 1.67
N MET A 160 -7.27 -1.97 1.73
CA MET A 160 -7.94 -1.37 0.59
C MET A 160 -6.96 -0.57 -0.27
N LEU A 161 -6.92 -0.83 -1.57
CA LEU A 161 -6.17 -0.07 -2.56
C LEU A 161 -7.10 0.90 -3.30
N ILE A 162 -6.65 2.13 -3.52
CA ILE A 162 -7.38 3.20 -4.21
C ILE A 162 -6.49 3.75 -5.33
N ASP A 163 -6.92 3.69 -6.59
CA ASP A 163 -6.12 4.28 -7.68
C ASP A 163 -6.18 5.83 -7.63
N THR A 164 -7.36 6.40 -7.39
CA THR A 164 -7.53 7.86 -7.23
C THR A 164 -8.48 8.21 -6.08
N LEU A 165 -7.98 8.97 -5.10
CA LEU A 165 -8.78 9.64 -4.08
C LEU A 165 -9.10 11.06 -4.55
N VAL A 166 -10.38 11.40 -4.66
CA VAL A 166 -10.85 12.74 -5.07
C VAL A 166 -11.52 13.40 -3.87
N MET A 167 -10.99 14.53 -3.41
CA MET A 167 -11.58 15.36 -2.34
C MET A 167 -12.09 16.67 -2.92
N ASP A 168 -13.41 16.88 -2.93
CA ASP A 168 -14.01 18.15 -3.36
C ASP A 168 -14.55 18.93 -2.15
N PHE A 169 -13.95 20.09 -1.89
CA PHE A 169 -14.26 20.95 -0.76
C PHE A 169 -15.30 21.99 -1.15
N GLN A 170 -16.41 22.02 -0.41
CA GLN A 170 -17.55 22.88 -0.68
C GLN A 170 -18.07 23.51 0.60
N SER A 171 -18.52 24.75 0.51
CA SER A 171 -19.29 25.38 1.60
C SER A 171 -20.75 24.96 1.49
N ALA A 172 -21.30 24.35 2.54
CA ALA A 172 -22.70 23.93 2.59
C ALA A 172 -23.55 24.80 3.54
N ASP A 173 -22.92 25.73 4.26
CA ASP A 173 -23.59 26.70 5.12
C ASP A 173 -24.19 27.86 4.28
N LEU A 174 -25.50 28.08 4.44
CA LEU A 174 -26.26 29.09 3.70
C LEU A 174 -26.54 30.36 4.53
N GLU A 175 -26.32 30.33 5.85
CA GLU A 175 -26.74 31.39 6.76
C GLU A 175 -25.61 32.38 7.05
N LEU A 176 -24.40 31.87 7.22
CA LEU A 176 -23.23 32.69 7.53
C LEU A 176 -22.58 33.25 6.27
N THR A 177 -21.99 34.43 6.41
CA THR A 177 -21.19 35.07 5.37
C THR A 177 -19.74 34.60 5.46
N PHE A 178 -19.05 34.64 4.32
CA PHE A 178 -17.60 34.42 4.31
C PHE A 178 -16.87 35.59 4.99
N PRO A 179 -15.64 35.38 5.50
CA PRO A 179 -14.85 36.43 6.10
C PRO A 179 -14.53 37.53 5.08
N PRO A 180 -14.52 38.81 5.49
CA PRO A 180 -14.17 39.93 4.62
C PRO A 180 -12.72 39.84 4.14
N ASP A 181 -12.38 40.58 3.07
CA ASP A 181 -11.10 40.43 2.36
C ASP A 181 -9.85 40.76 3.20
N ASN A 182 -10.00 41.54 4.27
CA ASN A 182 -8.93 41.80 5.23
C ASN A 182 -8.61 40.59 6.13
N VAL A 183 -9.49 39.59 6.18
CA VAL A 183 -9.28 38.32 6.89
C VAL A 183 -8.71 37.28 5.93
N THR A 184 -7.42 37.03 6.09
CA THR A 184 -6.66 36.11 5.22
C THR A 184 -6.57 34.68 5.77
N PHE A 185 -6.17 33.73 4.91
CA PHE A 185 -5.83 32.34 5.30
C PHE A 185 -4.90 32.28 6.51
N ARG A 186 -3.95 33.21 6.63
CA ARG A 186 -3.02 33.24 7.75
C ARG A 186 -3.70 33.49 9.09
N HIS A 187 -4.71 34.36 9.13
CA HIS A 187 -5.47 34.60 10.37
C HIS A 187 -6.25 33.35 10.79
N TRP A 188 -6.88 32.69 9.82
CA TRP A 188 -7.58 31.44 10.03
C TRP A 188 -6.64 30.30 10.44
N SER A 189 -5.47 30.18 9.80
CA SER A 189 -4.45 29.19 10.13
C SER A 189 -3.78 29.46 11.48
N ASP A 190 -3.57 30.73 11.84
CA ASP A 190 -3.01 31.11 13.14
C ASP A 190 -4.00 30.77 14.27
N ARG A 191 -5.32 30.93 14.04
CA ARG A 191 -6.39 30.40 14.93
C ARG A 191 -6.23 28.90 15.11
N HIS A 192 -6.11 28.16 14.01
CA HIS A 192 -5.96 26.70 14.01
C HIS A 192 -4.68 26.22 14.69
N ASN A 193 -3.58 26.98 14.60
CA ASN A 193 -2.30 26.62 15.22
C ASN A 193 -2.11 27.26 16.61
N GLY A 194 -3.14 27.90 17.16
CA GLY A 194 -3.10 28.56 18.48
C GLY A 194 -2.14 29.76 18.57
N SER A 195 -1.60 30.20 17.43
CA SER A 195 -0.64 31.30 17.33
C SER A 195 -1.31 32.68 17.46
N ASP A 196 -2.63 32.74 17.27
CA ASP A 196 -3.45 33.94 17.48
C ASP A 196 -3.48 34.44 18.94
N ARG A 197 -3.03 33.62 19.90
CA ARG A 197 -2.84 34.01 21.30
C ARG A 197 -1.62 34.91 21.53
N TRP A 198 -0.56 34.67 20.77
CA TRP A 198 0.75 35.31 20.95
C TRP A 198 0.95 36.46 19.96
N ARG A 199 0.36 36.34 18.77
CA ARG A 199 0.37 37.39 17.74
C ARG A 199 -0.87 38.26 17.90
N ASN A 200 -0.75 39.28 18.77
CA ASN A 200 -1.68 40.41 18.93
C ASN A 200 -3.13 40.10 18.52
N SER A 201 -3.93 39.63 19.48
CA SER A 201 -5.34 39.26 19.38
C SER A 201 -6.26 40.45 19.04
N GLY A 202 -6.08 40.99 17.83
CA GLY A 202 -6.86 42.09 17.29
C GLY A 202 -8.33 41.73 17.08
N GLU A 203 -9.10 42.72 16.65
CA GLU A 203 -10.53 42.61 16.37
C GLU A 203 -10.89 41.48 15.38
N ILE A 204 -9.99 41.19 14.42
CA ILE A 204 -10.13 40.08 13.47
C ILE A 204 -10.23 38.74 14.20
N SER A 205 -9.36 38.45 15.17
CA SER A 205 -9.42 37.18 15.89
C SER A 205 -10.74 37.03 16.66
N LYS A 206 -11.22 38.12 17.27
CA LYS A 206 -12.48 38.10 18.04
C LYS A 206 -13.71 37.87 17.16
N THR A 207 -13.67 38.28 15.90
CA THR A 207 -14.79 38.21 14.95
C THR A 207 -14.74 37.01 14.01
N LEU A 208 -13.62 36.27 13.96
CA LEU A 208 -13.47 35.08 13.09
C LEU A 208 -14.64 34.10 13.19
N SER A 209 -15.11 33.81 14.41
CA SER A 209 -16.18 32.84 14.66
C SER A 209 -17.58 33.34 14.24
N SER A 210 -17.70 34.55 13.71
CA SER A 210 -18.95 35.08 13.13
C SER A 210 -19.12 34.74 11.66
N TYR A 211 -18.09 34.14 11.04
CA TYR A 211 -18.07 33.81 9.62
C TYR A 211 -17.97 32.31 9.41
N LYS A 212 -18.43 31.82 8.26
CA LYS A 212 -18.17 30.45 7.81
C LYS A 212 -16.78 30.32 7.19
N PRO A 213 -16.13 29.14 7.26
CA PRO A 213 -14.84 28.95 6.64
C PRO A 213 -14.93 28.94 5.12
N ARG A 214 -13.86 29.42 4.48
CA ARG A 214 -13.66 29.32 3.03
C ARG A 214 -13.17 27.91 2.67
N PRO A 215 -13.81 27.19 1.74
CA PRO A 215 -13.42 25.82 1.39
C PRO A 215 -11.98 25.74 0.87
N GLU A 216 -11.50 26.77 0.18
CA GLU A 216 -10.11 26.87 -0.29
C GLU A 216 -9.09 26.89 0.86
N TRP A 217 -9.45 27.44 2.03
CA TRP A 217 -8.57 27.45 3.20
C TRP A 217 -8.42 26.06 3.79
N LEU A 218 -9.52 25.31 3.89
CA LEU A 218 -9.47 23.94 4.40
C LEU A 218 -8.72 23.01 3.45
N CYS A 219 -8.98 23.14 2.14
CA CYS A 219 -8.28 22.39 1.10
C CYS A 219 -6.76 22.62 1.17
N ASN A 220 -6.32 23.89 1.22
CA ASN A 220 -4.90 24.23 1.34
C ASN A 220 -4.27 23.73 2.65
N TYR A 221 -5.00 23.84 3.77
CA TYR A 221 -4.52 23.35 5.05
C TYR A 221 -4.32 21.83 5.04
N LEU A 222 -5.31 21.08 4.57
CA LEU A 222 -5.22 19.61 4.52
C LEU A 222 -4.16 19.16 3.51
N HIS A 223 -4.02 19.86 2.37
CA HIS A 223 -2.93 19.63 1.42
C HIS A 223 -1.56 19.73 2.09
N GLY A 224 -1.29 20.81 2.83
CA GLY A 224 -0.02 20.98 3.55
C GLY A 224 0.26 19.89 4.59
N TRP A 225 -0.78 19.35 5.25
CA TRP A 225 -0.63 18.21 6.15
C TRP A 225 -0.32 16.91 5.40
N ILE A 226 -1.05 16.63 4.32
CA ILE A 226 -0.79 15.45 3.47
C ILE A 226 0.63 15.53 2.92
N ASP A 227 1.04 16.67 2.36
CA ASP A 227 2.39 16.91 1.86
C ASP A 227 3.45 16.66 2.95
N SER A 228 3.24 17.18 4.17
CA SER A 228 4.13 16.90 5.31
C SER A 228 4.21 15.41 5.66
N LEU A 229 3.11 14.66 5.62
CA LEU A 229 3.14 13.21 5.84
C LEU A 229 3.92 12.49 4.75
N LEU A 230 3.82 12.99 3.52
CA LEU A 230 4.48 12.41 2.35
C LEU A 230 5.99 12.69 2.28
N THR A 231 6.51 13.63 3.09
CA THR A 231 7.97 13.82 3.27
C THR A 231 8.67 12.63 3.92
N MET A 232 7.93 11.72 4.58
CA MET A 232 8.45 10.49 5.19
C MET A 232 9.62 10.67 6.17
N SER A 233 9.72 11.82 6.85
CA SER A 233 10.68 11.98 7.95
C SER A 233 10.46 10.94 9.06
N TYR A 234 11.48 10.67 9.88
CA TYR A 234 11.42 9.72 11.00
C TYR A 234 10.19 9.92 11.91
N HIS A 235 9.73 11.16 12.11
CA HIS A 235 8.57 11.46 12.95
C HIS A 235 7.20 11.22 12.29
N VAL A 236 7.13 11.15 10.95
CA VAL A 236 5.87 11.12 10.20
C VAL A 236 5.72 9.89 9.30
N SER A 237 6.78 9.10 9.13
CA SER A 237 6.81 7.92 8.26
C SER A 237 5.71 6.90 8.59
N LEU A 238 5.48 6.62 9.88
CA LEU A 238 4.42 5.73 10.36
C LEU A 238 3.03 6.19 9.87
N PHE A 239 2.80 7.50 9.78
CA PHE A 239 1.53 8.07 9.37
C PHE A 239 1.40 8.23 7.86
N GLY A 240 2.50 8.52 7.15
CA GLY A 240 2.54 8.67 5.70
C GLY A 240 2.51 7.33 4.94
N MET A 241 3.03 6.27 5.54
CA MET A 241 3.13 4.93 4.94
C MET A 241 1.79 4.38 4.41
N PRO A 242 0.66 4.44 5.14
CA PRO A 242 -0.62 4.00 4.59
C PRO A 242 -1.06 4.74 3.33
N LEU A 243 -0.82 6.05 3.22
CA LEU A 243 -1.17 6.81 2.01
C LEU A 243 -0.37 6.34 0.81
N TYR A 244 0.93 6.12 1.01
CA TYR A 244 1.82 5.61 -0.03
C TYR A 244 1.46 4.18 -0.47
N GLU A 245 1.26 3.25 0.49
CA GLU A 245 0.99 1.85 0.18
C GLU A 245 -0.38 1.63 -0.50
N HIS A 246 -1.35 2.50 -0.22
CA HIS A 246 -2.75 2.21 -0.54
C HIS A 246 -3.39 3.22 -1.50
N ILE A 247 -2.76 4.35 -1.81
CA ILE A 247 -3.35 5.38 -2.67
C ILE A 247 -2.42 5.68 -3.85
N GLY A 248 -2.94 5.57 -5.08
CA GLY A 248 -2.19 5.89 -6.29
C GLY A 248 -2.06 7.39 -6.55
N SER A 249 -3.15 8.13 -6.39
CA SER A 249 -3.18 9.59 -6.60
C SER A 249 -4.23 10.26 -5.72
N ILE A 250 -3.98 11.51 -5.32
CA ILE A 250 -4.88 12.34 -4.54
C ILE A 250 -5.17 13.61 -5.34
N GLN A 251 -6.45 13.88 -5.61
CA GLN A 251 -6.91 15.10 -6.25
C GLN A 251 -7.70 15.92 -5.24
N MET A 252 -7.38 17.20 -5.11
CA MET A 252 -8.08 18.12 -4.21
C MET A 252 -8.72 19.24 -5.04
N LEU A 253 -10.03 19.39 -4.91
CA LEU A 253 -10.87 20.30 -5.68
C LEU A 253 -11.57 21.26 -4.72
N VAL A 254 -11.89 22.45 -5.20
CA VAL A 254 -12.76 23.41 -4.51
C VAL A 254 -13.87 23.78 -5.47
N ASP A 255 -15.12 23.56 -5.08
CA ASP A 255 -16.30 23.75 -5.92
C ASP A 255 -16.15 23.09 -7.32
N GLY A 256 -15.66 21.85 -7.33
CA GLY A 256 -15.43 21.06 -8.55
C GLY A 256 -14.23 21.52 -9.40
N ARG A 257 -13.45 22.51 -8.96
CA ARG A 257 -12.23 22.96 -9.64
C ARG A 257 -10.99 22.45 -8.95
N ARG A 258 -10.19 21.66 -9.66
CA ARG A 258 -8.93 21.10 -9.17
C ARG A 258 -7.95 22.20 -8.74
N GLN A 259 -7.55 22.14 -7.47
CA GLN A 259 -6.53 23.00 -6.86
C GLN A 259 -5.18 22.29 -6.80
N PHE A 260 -5.17 21.03 -6.36
CA PHE A 260 -3.95 20.23 -6.17
C PHE A 260 -4.12 18.83 -6.77
N GLU A 261 -3.00 18.26 -7.24
CA GLU A 261 -2.89 16.87 -7.66
C GLU A 261 -1.57 16.32 -7.11
N ILE A 262 -1.67 15.30 -6.27
CA ILE A 262 -0.53 14.56 -5.74
C ILE A 262 -0.56 13.20 -6.41
N ASP A 263 0.43 12.92 -7.24
CA ASP A 263 0.54 11.63 -7.89
C ASP A 263 1.59 10.79 -7.18
N LEU A 264 1.11 9.93 -6.27
CA LEU A 264 1.96 9.08 -5.42
C LEU A 264 2.64 7.97 -6.23
N ALA A 265 2.25 7.76 -7.49
CA ALA A 265 2.69 6.65 -8.31
C ALA A 265 3.18 7.02 -9.73
N LYS A 266 3.05 8.26 -10.22
CA LYS A 266 3.24 8.57 -11.66
C LYS A 266 4.60 8.15 -12.22
N PRO A 267 5.75 8.60 -11.70
CA PRO A 267 7.04 8.34 -12.35
C PRO A 267 7.37 6.85 -12.30
N VAL A 268 7.27 6.27 -11.10
CA VAL A 268 7.61 4.88 -10.80
C VAL A 268 6.68 3.90 -11.53
N ARG A 269 5.35 4.14 -11.53
CA ARG A 269 4.37 3.23 -12.15
C ARG A 269 4.37 3.34 -13.68
N LEU A 270 4.62 4.51 -14.25
CA LEU A 270 4.79 4.67 -15.69
C LEU A 270 6.04 3.93 -16.18
N GLN A 271 7.18 4.12 -15.51
CA GLN A 271 8.41 3.42 -15.86
C GLN A 271 8.28 1.91 -15.60
N TYR A 272 7.66 1.50 -14.49
CA TYR A 272 7.35 0.09 -14.24
C TYR A 272 6.55 -0.54 -15.40
N LYS A 273 5.48 0.11 -15.87
CA LYS A 273 4.69 -0.39 -17.00
C LYS A 273 5.48 -0.41 -18.30
N LYS A 274 6.30 0.62 -18.57
CA LYS A 274 7.23 0.67 -19.73
C LYS A 274 8.13 -0.57 -19.72
N TYR A 275 8.86 -0.80 -18.63
CA TYR A 275 9.84 -1.88 -18.54
C TYR A 275 9.25 -3.27 -18.27
N GLN A 276 8.02 -3.36 -17.81
CA GLN A 276 7.27 -4.63 -17.80
C GLN A 276 7.02 -5.09 -19.25
N GLY A 277 6.62 -4.15 -20.12
CA GLY A 277 6.28 -4.39 -21.52
C GLY A 277 7.44 -4.39 -22.53
N ILE A 278 8.62 -3.90 -22.15
CA ILE A 278 9.79 -3.79 -23.06
C ILE A 278 10.17 -5.14 -23.69
N SER A 279 10.52 -5.17 -24.98
CA SER A 279 10.97 -6.41 -25.63
C SER A 279 12.41 -6.76 -25.22
N LEU A 280 12.80 -8.03 -25.35
CA LEU A 280 14.14 -8.46 -24.97
C LEU A 280 15.25 -7.79 -25.80
N SER A 281 14.99 -7.55 -27.09
CA SER A 281 15.91 -6.88 -28.00
C SER A 281 16.14 -5.40 -27.65
N GLU A 282 15.17 -4.76 -27.02
CA GLU A 282 15.28 -3.34 -26.64
C GLU A 282 16.10 -3.17 -25.35
N ILE A 283 16.11 -4.17 -24.46
CA ILE A 283 16.79 -4.08 -23.14
C ILE A 283 18.28 -3.75 -23.27
N ASP A 284 18.99 -4.40 -24.20
CA ASP A 284 20.43 -4.20 -24.37
C ASP A 284 20.79 -2.84 -24.98
N THR A 285 19.80 -2.12 -25.52
CA THR A 285 19.99 -0.86 -26.25
C THR A 285 19.26 0.34 -25.62
N ASP A 286 18.45 0.12 -24.58
CA ASP A 286 17.69 1.20 -23.93
C ASP A 286 18.65 2.03 -23.05
N PRO A 287 18.88 3.31 -23.39
CA PRO A 287 19.80 4.16 -22.62
C PRO A 287 19.29 4.50 -21.22
N GLY A 288 18.01 4.23 -20.92
CA GLY A 288 17.41 4.39 -19.60
C GLY A 288 17.58 3.16 -18.70
N ILE A 289 18.27 2.11 -19.15
CA ILE A 289 18.66 0.98 -18.31
C ILE A 289 20.15 1.14 -17.97
N LEU A 290 20.42 1.35 -16.69
CA LEU A 290 21.77 1.35 -16.15
C LEU A 290 22.31 -0.08 -16.11
N ASP A 291 23.35 -0.33 -16.89
CA ASP A 291 24.10 -1.58 -16.90
C ASP A 291 25.43 -1.40 -16.15
N LEU A 292 25.47 -1.89 -14.90
CA LEU A 292 26.63 -1.76 -14.02
C LEU A 292 27.91 -2.38 -14.59
N GLN A 293 27.80 -3.43 -15.41
CA GLN A 293 28.98 -4.12 -15.97
C GLN A 293 29.45 -3.51 -17.29
N ALA A 294 28.66 -2.62 -17.89
CA ALA A 294 29.04 -1.85 -19.08
C ALA A 294 29.65 -0.47 -18.72
N LEU A 295 29.61 -0.07 -17.45
CA LEU A 295 30.19 1.18 -16.98
C LEU A 295 31.72 1.15 -17.10
N ASP A 296 32.28 2.24 -17.63
CA ASP A 296 33.71 2.50 -17.61
C ASP A 296 34.09 3.08 -16.23
N PRO A 297 34.90 2.37 -15.41
CA PRO A 297 35.30 2.85 -14.09
C PRO A 297 36.06 4.18 -14.12
N ASP A 298 36.73 4.49 -15.25
CA ASP A 298 37.51 5.72 -15.42
C ASP A 298 36.64 6.90 -15.90
N HIS A 299 35.42 6.64 -16.38
CA HIS A 299 34.52 7.62 -16.98
C HIS A 299 33.06 7.42 -16.56
N LEU A 300 32.80 7.47 -15.25
CA LEU A 300 31.45 7.33 -14.71
C LEU A 300 30.57 8.57 -15.02
N PRO A 301 29.24 8.41 -15.16
CA PRO A 301 28.31 9.53 -15.18
C PRO A 301 28.37 10.30 -13.85
N ARG A 302 27.98 11.58 -13.87
CA ARG A 302 28.17 12.51 -12.73
C ARG A 302 27.48 12.05 -11.44
N GLU A 303 26.43 11.25 -11.58
CA GLU A 303 25.57 10.75 -10.52
C GLU A 303 26.12 9.50 -9.83
N PHE A 304 27.24 8.93 -10.32
CA PHE A 304 27.82 7.69 -9.79
C PHE A 304 29.25 7.89 -9.27
N SER A 305 29.56 7.26 -8.15
CA SER A 305 30.92 7.14 -7.61
C SER A 305 31.22 5.68 -7.27
N ILE A 306 32.46 5.25 -7.54
CA ILE A 306 32.96 3.96 -7.04
C ILE A 306 33.55 4.19 -5.66
N GLU A 307 32.84 3.74 -4.63
CA GLU A 307 33.32 3.73 -3.25
C GLU A 307 34.47 2.71 -3.06
N ARG A 308 34.33 1.52 -3.67
CA ARG A 308 35.30 0.44 -3.54
C ARG A 308 35.18 -0.59 -4.67
N TRP A 309 36.33 -1.05 -5.16
CA TRP A 309 36.41 -2.21 -6.07
C TRP A 309 36.68 -3.50 -5.29
N MET A 310 35.95 -4.58 -5.61
CA MET A 310 36.20 -5.92 -5.06
C MET A 310 36.20 -6.95 -6.19
N THR A 311 37.21 -7.82 -6.22
CA THR A 311 37.30 -8.90 -7.21
C THR A 311 36.45 -10.11 -6.79
N SER A 312 35.90 -10.82 -7.77
CA SER A 312 35.07 -12.02 -7.57
C SER A 312 35.82 -13.13 -6.82
N GLU A 313 37.15 -13.21 -6.99
CA GLU A 313 38.03 -14.17 -6.31
C GLU A 313 38.01 -14.02 -4.78
N GLY A 314 37.85 -12.79 -4.27
CA GLY A 314 37.74 -12.53 -2.83
C GLY A 314 36.44 -13.01 -2.18
N LEU A 315 35.40 -13.27 -2.98
CA LEU A 315 34.06 -13.69 -2.54
C LEU A 315 33.74 -15.15 -2.94
N GLN A 316 34.62 -15.79 -3.71
CA GLN A 316 34.39 -17.10 -4.36
C GLN A 316 34.21 -18.26 -3.37
N SER A 317 34.87 -18.20 -2.21
CA SER A 317 34.73 -19.22 -1.16
C SER A 317 33.33 -19.22 -0.53
N THR A 318 32.58 -18.12 -0.65
CA THR A 318 31.30 -17.94 0.04
C THR A 318 30.09 -18.12 -0.88
N TYR A 319 30.25 -18.00 -2.20
CA TYR A 319 29.16 -18.20 -3.17
C TYR A 319 28.64 -19.66 -3.27
N ASN A 320 29.27 -20.64 -2.62
CA ASN A 320 29.03 -22.05 -2.88
C ASN A 320 28.04 -22.79 -1.94
N ARG A 321 27.34 -22.15 -0.99
CA ARG A 321 26.46 -22.85 -0.01
C ARG A 321 25.27 -22.00 0.47
N TRP A 322 24.03 -22.28 0.06
CA TRP A 322 22.86 -21.43 0.45
C TRP A 322 21.48 -22.15 0.43
N VAL A 323 20.67 -22.01 1.50
CA VAL A 323 19.17 -22.15 1.61
C VAL A 323 18.65 -21.43 2.90
N THR A 324 17.61 -20.57 2.76
CA THR A 324 16.73 -19.79 3.73
C THR A 324 17.15 -19.55 5.20
N LEU A 325 17.14 -18.27 5.64
CA LEU A 325 17.88 -17.80 6.83
C LEU A 325 17.11 -16.83 7.76
N GLY A 326 17.20 -17.05 9.07
CA GLY A 326 16.94 -16.03 10.10
C GLY A 326 15.48 -15.77 10.47
N GLY A 327 15.20 -14.54 10.91
CA GLY A 327 13.87 -14.08 11.32
C GLY A 327 12.79 -14.31 10.27
N GLN A 328 11.65 -14.85 10.70
CA GLN A 328 10.53 -15.18 9.84
C GLN A 328 9.56 -14.00 9.78
N TYR A 329 9.34 -13.46 8.59
CA TYR A 329 8.41 -12.35 8.39
C TYR A 329 6.96 -12.85 8.30
N ASP A 330 6.05 -12.28 9.10
CA ASP A 330 4.62 -12.55 8.96
C ASP A 330 4.02 -11.68 7.87
N TRP A 331 3.72 -12.29 6.73
CA TRP A 331 3.11 -11.63 5.57
C TRP A 331 1.69 -11.09 5.81
N THR A 332 0.98 -11.62 6.81
CA THR A 332 -0.40 -11.21 7.15
C THR A 332 -0.36 -10.01 8.09
N ALA A 333 0.46 -10.10 9.13
CA ALA A 333 0.59 -9.04 10.13
C ALA A 333 1.57 -7.93 9.71
N LYS A 334 2.35 -8.14 8.64
CA LYS A 334 3.40 -7.26 8.13
C LYS A 334 4.47 -6.87 9.18
N VAL A 335 4.76 -7.78 10.11
CA VAL A 335 5.72 -7.57 11.20
C VAL A 335 6.60 -8.80 11.39
N TYR A 336 7.74 -8.61 12.05
CA TYR A 336 8.50 -9.73 12.61
C TYR A 336 7.87 -10.15 13.95
N PRO A 337 7.53 -11.43 14.16
CA PRO A 337 7.00 -11.90 15.43
C PRO A 337 7.99 -11.65 16.58
N PRO A 338 7.49 -11.42 17.81
CA PRO A 338 8.35 -11.22 18.99
C PRO A 338 9.06 -12.51 19.47
N GLU A 339 8.76 -13.64 18.84
CA GLU A 339 9.36 -14.94 19.14
C GLU A 339 10.84 -14.97 18.74
N GLN A 340 11.64 -15.79 19.42
CA GLN A 340 13.07 -15.89 19.11
C GLN A 340 13.26 -16.40 17.67
N PRO A 341 13.89 -15.63 16.78
CA PRO A 341 14.04 -16.03 15.39
C PRO A 341 15.00 -17.22 15.27
N PRO A 342 14.85 -18.07 14.23
CA PRO A 342 15.87 -19.03 13.85
C PRO A 342 17.23 -18.34 13.69
N THR A 343 18.31 -19.03 14.05
CA THR A 343 19.66 -18.48 13.91
C THR A 343 19.95 -18.20 12.43
N PHE A 344 20.34 -16.97 12.13
CA PHE A 344 20.86 -16.62 10.82
C PHE A 344 22.22 -17.33 10.63
N PRO A 345 22.44 -18.09 9.53
CA PRO A 345 23.66 -18.84 9.40
C PRO A 345 24.89 -17.95 9.25
N GLU A 346 25.90 -18.36 9.99
CA GLU A 346 27.05 -17.54 10.32
C GLU A 346 27.96 -17.30 9.11
N ASP A 347 28.05 -18.24 8.18
CA ASP A 347 28.83 -18.09 6.96
C ASP A 347 28.30 -16.97 6.06
N VAL A 348 26.98 -16.91 5.89
CA VAL A 348 26.31 -15.83 5.17
C VAL A 348 26.43 -14.51 5.91
N ALA A 349 26.18 -14.50 7.22
CA ALA A 349 26.30 -13.28 8.02
C ALA A 349 27.72 -12.70 7.94
N ASN A 350 28.75 -13.56 8.00
CA ASN A 350 30.14 -13.13 7.90
C ASN A 350 30.49 -12.54 6.54
N LEU A 351 29.97 -13.11 5.44
CA LEU A 351 30.12 -12.53 4.10
C LEU A 351 29.54 -11.13 4.02
N LEU A 352 28.28 -11.02 4.45
CA LEU A 352 27.52 -9.79 4.34
C LEU A 352 28.10 -8.71 5.24
N ARG A 353 28.55 -9.07 6.44
CA ARG A 353 29.26 -8.14 7.34
C ARG A 353 30.59 -7.66 6.74
N ALA A 354 31.31 -8.50 6.02
CA ALA A 354 32.54 -8.11 5.35
C ALA A 354 32.29 -7.13 4.17
N ALA A 355 31.20 -7.32 3.44
CA ALA A 355 30.83 -6.49 2.29
C ALA A 355 30.08 -5.20 2.68
N PHE A 356 29.19 -5.29 3.68
CA PHE A 356 28.25 -4.26 4.13
C PHE A 356 28.32 -4.10 5.67
N PRO A 357 29.42 -3.58 6.22
CA PRO A 357 29.70 -3.60 7.66
C PRO A 357 28.76 -2.76 8.52
N LYS A 358 27.89 -1.95 7.90
CA LYS A 358 26.90 -1.10 8.59
C LYS A 358 25.58 -1.83 8.90
N THR A 359 25.39 -3.05 8.39
CA THR A 359 24.16 -3.83 8.55
C THR A 359 24.49 -5.21 9.09
N GLU A 360 23.88 -5.59 10.21
CA GLU A 360 23.93 -6.95 10.73
C GLU A 360 22.85 -7.83 10.06
N ALA A 361 23.23 -9.05 9.67
CA ALA A 361 22.33 -9.98 9.01
C ALA A 361 21.50 -10.76 10.03
N GLU A 362 20.26 -10.32 10.29
CA GLU A 362 19.38 -10.92 11.30
C GLU A 362 18.19 -11.66 10.68
N ALA A 363 17.70 -11.18 9.54
CA ALA A 363 16.62 -11.80 8.78
C ALA A 363 16.90 -11.73 7.28
N ALA A 364 16.42 -12.70 6.51
CA ALA A 364 16.45 -12.63 5.05
C ALA A 364 15.15 -13.14 4.40
N ILE A 365 14.67 -12.39 3.42
CA ILE A 365 13.57 -12.82 2.54
C ILE A 365 14.17 -13.32 1.23
N LEU A 366 13.88 -14.58 0.89
CA LEU A 366 14.31 -15.19 -0.36
C LEU A 366 13.16 -15.19 -1.35
N ASN A 367 13.29 -14.38 -2.40
CA ASN A 367 12.33 -14.31 -3.49
C ASN A 367 12.82 -15.12 -4.69
N VAL A 368 11.98 -15.99 -5.24
CA VAL A 368 12.28 -16.78 -6.45
C VAL A 368 11.36 -16.34 -7.58
N TYR A 369 11.95 -15.98 -8.71
CA TYR A 369 11.24 -15.52 -9.90
C TYR A 369 11.54 -16.41 -11.10
N SER A 370 10.56 -16.53 -11.98
CA SER A 370 10.69 -17.03 -13.34
C SER A 370 10.42 -15.90 -14.34
N PRO A 371 10.84 -16.02 -15.61
CA PRO A 371 10.40 -15.13 -16.68
C PRO A 371 8.87 -14.97 -16.67
N GLY A 372 8.40 -13.72 -16.69
CA GLY A 372 6.97 -13.37 -16.55
C GLY A 372 6.52 -13.07 -15.12
N ASN A 373 7.30 -13.44 -14.09
CA ASN A 373 7.06 -12.92 -12.74
C ASN A 373 7.57 -11.48 -12.62
N THR A 374 6.90 -10.72 -11.77
CA THR A 374 7.21 -9.31 -11.50
C THR A 374 6.98 -9.03 -10.02
N LEU A 375 7.66 -8.03 -9.49
CA LEU A 375 7.34 -7.45 -8.19
C LEU A 375 6.90 -6.01 -8.40
N SER A 376 5.67 -5.68 -7.99
CA SER A 376 5.11 -4.34 -8.14
C SER A 376 5.87 -3.33 -7.28
N PRO A 377 5.79 -2.02 -7.60
CA PRO A 377 6.35 -0.98 -6.75
C PRO A 377 5.90 -1.12 -5.30
N HIS A 378 6.86 -1.18 -4.38
CA HIS A 378 6.67 -1.30 -2.93
C HIS A 378 7.83 -0.64 -2.19
N ARG A 379 7.73 -0.60 -0.85
CA ARG A 379 8.78 -0.15 0.07
C ARG A 379 8.92 -1.18 1.18
N ASP A 380 10.13 -1.31 1.70
CA ASP A 380 10.43 -2.17 2.85
C ASP A 380 10.45 -1.30 4.11
N VAL A 381 9.49 -1.48 5.02
CA VAL A 381 9.22 -0.55 6.14
C VAL A 381 8.82 -1.27 7.44
N SER A 382 9.04 -2.59 7.51
CA SER A 382 8.57 -3.41 8.64
C SER A 382 9.60 -3.59 9.76
N GLU A 383 10.84 -3.12 9.56
CA GLU A 383 11.92 -3.20 10.53
C GLU A 383 11.82 -2.07 11.58
N GLU A 384 12.26 -2.33 12.82
CA GLU A 384 12.27 -1.32 13.89
C GLU A 384 13.50 -0.39 13.83
N CYS A 385 14.41 -0.61 12.86
CA CYS A 385 15.63 0.16 12.70
C CYS A 385 15.85 0.66 11.27
N ASP A 386 16.57 1.78 11.17
CA ASP A 386 16.91 2.44 9.91
C ASP A 386 18.18 1.87 9.25
N ALA A 387 18.58 0.64 9.63
CA ALA A 387 19.76 -0.01 9.05
C ALA A 387 19.54 -0.28 7.55
N GLY A 388 20.62 -0.19 6.78
CA GLY A 388 20.58 -0.40 5.33
C GLY A 388 20.14 -1.82 4.96
N LEU A 389 19.45 -1.97 3.83
CA LEU A 389 18.98 -3.25 3.31
C LEU A 389 19.95 -3.78 2.25
N ILE A 390 20.29 -5.06 2.32
CA ILE A 390 21.18 -5.72 1.35
C ILE A 390 20.34 -6.64 0.47
N SER A 391 20.37 -6.42 -0.86
CA SER A 391 19.65 -7.24 -1.83
C SER A 391 20.63 -7.93 -2.77
N VAL A 392 20.81 -9.24 -2.65
CA VAL A 392 21.75 -10.03 -3.47
C VAL A 392 21.01 -10.79 -4.57
N SER A 393 21.57 -10.81 -5.78
CA SER A 393 20.93 -11.36 -6.98
C SER A 393 21.66 -12.58 -7.54
N PHE A 394 20.93 -13.64 -7.91
CA PHE A 394 21.49 -14.83 -8.55
C PHE A 394 20.60 -15.34 -9.68
N GLY A 395 21.19 -15.97 -10.69
CA GLY A 395 20.46 -16.58 -11.81
C GLY A 395 20.18 -15.61 -12.95
N CYS A 396 18.98 -15.64 -13.51
CA CYS A 396 18.56 -14.72 -14.58
C CYS A 396 18.66 -13.24 -14.14
N ASP A 397 18.91 -12.37 -15.12
CA ASP A 397 19.01 -10.94 -14.91
C ASP A 397 17.62 -10.40 -14.54
N GLY A 398 17.60 -9.40 -13.67
CA GLY A 398 16.40 -8.66 -13.32
C GLY A 398 16.57 -7.20 -13.65
N LEU A 399 15.54 -6.57 -14.20
CA LEU A 399 15.42 -5.12 -14.17
C LEU A 399 14.90 -4.73 -12.79
N PHE A 400 15.66 -3.90 -12.08
CA PHE A 400 15.32 -3.34 -10.79
C PHE A 400 15.05 -1.85 -10.96
N LEU A 401 13.88 -1.40 -10.53
CA LEU A 401 13.49 0.01 -10.59
C LEU A 401 13.57 0.59 -9.18
N ILE A 402 14.13 1.80 -9.03
CA ILE A 402 14.21 2.52 -7.76
C ILE A 402 13.89 4.00 -7.95
N SER A 403 13.06 4.58 -7.09
CA SER A 403 12.68 6.00 -7.16
C SER A 403 13.77 6.92 -6.63
N HIS A 404 13.78 8.16 -7.11
CA HIS A 404 14.50 9.26 -6.47
C HIS A 404 13.82 9.61 -5.14
N ASP A 405 14.56 10.25 -4.25
CA ASP A 405 14.10 10.66 -2.91
C ASP A 405 13.10 11.84 -2.97
N ASP A 406 13.23 12.70 -3.98
CA ASP A 406 12.34 13.83 -4.25
C ASP A 406 11.04 13.45 -4.98
N GLY A 407 10.87 12.16 -5.33
CA GLY A 407 9.70 11.65 -6.04
C GLY A 407 9.54 12.14 -7.48
N THR A 408 10.55 12.80 -8.06
CA THR A 408 10.48 13.37 -9.41
C THR A 408 10.79 12.36 -10.51
N GLY A 409 11.48 11.27 -10.17
CA GLY A 409 11.93 10.27 -11.13
C GLY A 409 12.22 8.90 -10.53
N CYS A 410 12.75 8.01 -11.37
CA CYS A 410 13.26 6.70 -10.97
C CYS A 410 14.32 6.21 -11.95
N GLU A 411 15.26 5.42 -11.45
CA GLU A 411 16.26 4.73 -12.25
C GLU A 411 15.88 3.26 -12.45
N VAL A 412 16.30 2.70 -13.58
CA VAL A 412 16.20 1.27 -13.85
C VAL A 412 17.58 0.68 -14.03
N ILE A 413 17.89 -0.32 -13.21
CA ILE A 413 19.21 -0.95 -13.12
C ILE A 413 19.05 -2.41 -13.54
N ARG A 414 19.91 -2.87 -14.45
CA ARG A 414 20.01 -4.30 -14.79
C ARG A 414 20.91 -4.99 -13.76
N LEU A 415 20.33 -5.89 -12.97
CA LEU A 415 21.03 -6.69 -11.97
C LEU A 415 21.27 -8.11 -12.48
N ARG A 416 22.53 -8.48 -12.69
CA ARG A 416 22.97 -9.82 -13.10
C ARG A 416 23.22 -10.73 -11.90
N SER A 417 23.49 -12.00 -12.18
CA SER A 417 23.90 -12.95 -11.15
C SER A 417 25.22 -12.53 -10.50
N GLY A 418 25.21 -12.39 -9.17
CA GLY A 418 26.33 -11.92 -8.35
C GLY A 418 26.23 -10.45 -7.95
N ASP A 419 25.38 -9.65 -8.61
CA ASP A 419 25.22 -8.24 -8.27
C ASP A 419 24.46 -8.10 -6.93
N ALA A 420 24.84 -7.09 -6.16
CA ALA A 420 24.19 -6.73 -4.91
C ALA A 420 23.84 -5.24 -4.89
N VAL A 421 22.65 -4.92 -4.38
CA VAL A 421 22.19 -3.54 -4.13
C VAL A 421 22.17 -3.33 -2.63
N TYR A 422 22.77 -2.24 -2.16
CA TYR A 422 22.71 -1.80 -0.77
C TYR A 422 21.92 -0.50 -0.70
N MET A 423 20.79 -0.52 0.00
CA MET A 423 19.91 0.64 0.16
C MET A 423 20.03 1.17 1.59
N ASP A 424 20.78 2.26 1.79
CA ASP A 424 20.93 2.94 3.08
C ASP A 424 20.42 4.39 3.03
N GLY A 425 20.34 5.03 4.21
CA GLY A 425 19.91 6.42 4.33
C GLY A 425 18.53 6.69 3.70
N THR A 426 18.44 7.64 2.79
CA THR A 426 17.19 7.97 2.10
C THR A 426 16.74 6.86 1.14
N SER A 427 17.69 6.17 0.49
CA SER A 427 17.40 5.10 -0.47
C SER A 427 16.79 3.85 0.19
N ARG A 428 17.05 3.64 1.49
CA ARG A 428 16.43 2.58 2.31
C ARG A 428 14.90 2.60 2.25
N PHE A 429 14.38 3.79 2.03
CA PHE A 429 12.96 4.11 2.03
C PHE A 429 12.45 4.40 0.61
N ALA A 430 13.25 4.22 -0.43
CA ALA A 430 12.84 4.46 -1.81
C ALA A 430 11.81 3.42 -2.29
N TRP A 431 10.91 3.87 -3.15
CA TRP A 431 10.04 2.97 -3.88
C TRP A 431 10.85 2.13 -4.84
N HIS A 432 10.62 0.83 -4.85
CA HIS A 432 11.34 -0.05 -5.76
C HIS A 432 10.47 -1.20 -6.28
N ALA A 433 10.86 -1.73 -7.44
CA ALA A 433 10.10 -2.74 -8.15
C ALA A 433 11.02 -3.67 -8.95
N VAL A 434 10.49 -4.84 -9.33
CA VAL A 434 11.13 -5.74 -10.31
C VAL A 434 10.19 -5.88 -11.50
N PRO A 435 10.24 -4.97 -12.49
CA PRO A 435 9.34 -5.00 -13.64
C PRO A 435 9.56 -6.20 -14.57
N LYS A 436 10.78 -6.76 -14.65
CA LYS A 436 11.08 -7.81 -15.63
C LYS A 436 12.23 -8.71 -15.23
N ILE A 437 12.07 -10.01 -15.48
CA ILE A 437 13.14 -11.00 -15.47
C ILE A 437 13.52 -11.33 -16.92
N VAL A 438 14.82 -11.25 -17.24
CA VAL A 438 15.34 -11.50 -18.59
C VAL A 438 15.61 -13.01 -18.74
N PRO A 439 14.85 -13.73 -19.59
CA PRO A 439 15.04 -15.16 -19.79
C PRO A 439 16.38 -15.46 -20.47
N GLY A 440 16.96 -16.62 -20.17
CA GLY A 440 18.14 -17.14 -20.87
C GLY A 440 19.48 -16.49 -20.49
N THR A 441 19.50 -15.58 -19.51
CA THR A 441 20.75 -14.93 -19.07
C THR A 441 21.37 -15.57 -17.82
N CYS A 442 20.80 -16.65 -17.29
CA CYS A 442 21.38 -17.37 -16.16
C CYS A 442 22.78 -17.92 -16.53
N PRO A 443 23.82 -17.69 -15.70
CA PRO A 443 25.15 -18.21 -15.99
C PRO A 443 25.18 -19.73 -16.11
N SER A 444 25.93 -20.26 -17.08
CA SER A 444 26.01 -21.70 -17.36
C SER A 444 26.46 -22.52 -16.15
N TRP A 445 27.38 -22.00 -15.34
CA TRP A 445 27.88 -22.64 -14.13
C TRP A 445 26.82 -22.75 -13.01
N LEU A 446 25.77 -21.92 -13.06
CA LEU A 446 24.67 -21.90 -12.09
C LEU A 446 23.42 -22.63 -12.60
N ALA A 447 23.28 -22.80 -13.90
CA ALA A 447 22.08 -23.35 -14.56
C ALA A 447 21.64 -24.71 -14.01
N ASP A 448 22.60 -25.59 -13.71
CA ASP A 448 22.35 -26.94 -13.19
C ASP A 448 22.24 -27.02 -11.66
N TRP A 449 22.49 -25.93 -10.94
CA TRP A 449 22.38 -25.90 -9.49
C TRP A 449 20.94 -26.19 -9.03
N PRO A 450 20.72 -26.96 -7.95
CA PRO A 450 21.73 -27.54 -7.04
C PRO A 450 22.37 -28.86 -7.52
N CYS A 451 21.96 -29.41 -8.66
CA CYS A 451 22.48 -30.66 -9.21
C CYS A 451 23.78 -30.47 -10.02
N ARG A 452 24.87 -30.06 -9.36
CA ARG A 452 26.17 -29.89 -10.03
C ARG A 452 26.68 -31.22 -10.60
N PRO A 453 27.16 -31.27 -11.86
CA PRO A 453 27.60 -32.53 -12.49
C PRO A 453 28.77 -33.21 -11.77
N GLU A 454 29.70 -32.43 -11.23
CA GLU A 454 30.88 -32.92 -10.51
C GLU A 454 30.57 -33.49 -9.12
N ASP A 455 29.43 -33.17 -8.52
CA ASP A 455 29.07 -33.59 -7.15
C ASP A 455 28.19 -34.85 -7.17
N HIS A 456 28.74 -35.98 -6.71
CA HIS A 456 28.03 -37.26 -6.70
C HIS A 456 26.87 -37.29 -5.68
N GLU A 457 27.01 -36.60 -4.55
CA GLU A 457 25.97 -36.54 -3.52
C GLU A 457 24.82 -35.64 -3.99
N ALA A 458 25.15 -34.47 -4.55
CA ALA A 458 24.16 -33.55 -5.10
C ALA A 458 23.39 -34.16 -6.27
N ARG A 459 24.03 -34.96 -7.13
CA ARG A 459 23.32 -35.68 -8.22
C ARG A 459 22.30 -36.68 -7.69
N SER A 460 22.65 -37.42 -6.64
CA SER A 460 21.74 -38.39 -6.01
C SER A 460 20.55 -37.70 -5.35
N ARG A 461 20.81 -36.60 -4.63
CA ARG A 461 19.80 -35.89 -3.82
C ARG A 461 18.93 -34.92 -4.63
N PHE A 462 19.52 -34.24 -5.61
CA PHE A 462 18.88 -33.13 -6.33
C PHE A 462 18.75 -33.38 -7.83
N GLY A 463 18.92 -34.62 -8.32
CA GLY A 463 18.87 -34.96 -9.75
C GLY A 463 17.65 -34.41 -10.49
N ALA A 464 16.49 -34.34 -9.84
CA ALA A 464 15.26 -33.79 -10.38
C ALA A 464 15.28 -32.26 -10.64
N TRP A 465 16.23 -31.54 -10.02
CA TRP A 465 16.37 -30.08 -10.11
C TRP A 465 17.44 -29.64 -11.12
N ARG A 466 18.04 -30.57 -11.86
CA ARG A 466 18.98 -30.24 -12.94
C ARG A 466 18.32 -29.29 -13.95
N GLY A 467 19.05 -28.25 -14.34
CA GLY A 467 18.56 -27.20 -15.25
C GLY A 467 17.49 -26.27 -14.66
N TRP A 468 17.04 -26.47 -13.41
CA TRP A 468 15.96 -25.66 -12.83
C TRP A 468 16.36 -24.19 -12.71
N MET A 469 17.59 -23.91 -12.27
CA MET A 469 18.09 -22.54 -12.13
C MET A 469 18.27 -21.79 -13.46
N ALA A 470 18.37 -22.50 -14.59
CA ALA A 470 18.58 -21.90 -15.92
C ALA A 470 17.49 -20.88 -16.30
N GLY A 471 16.27 -21.07 -15.78
CA GLY A 471 15.12 -20.19 -15.98
C GLY A 471 14.62 -19.55 -14.68
N LYS A 472 15.51 -19.33 -13.70
CA LYS A 472 15.15 -18.77 -12.40
C LYS A 472 16.05 -17.60 -12.05
N ARG A 473 15.49 -16.66 -11.31
CA ARG A 473 16.21 -15.64 -10.55
C ARG A 473 15.91 -15.82 -9.08
N VAL A 474 16.94 -15.77 -8.25
CA VAL A 474 16.84 -15.78 -6.80
C VAL A 474 17.34 -14.44 -6.28
N ASN A 475 16.58 -13.85 -5.37
CA ASN A 475 16.93 -12.60 -4.72
C ASN A 475 16.86 -12.77 -3.21
N LEU A 476 17.96 -12.43 -2.53
CA LEU A 476 18.10 -12.53 -1.08
C LEU A 476 18.12 -11.12 -0.49
N ASN A 477 17.03 -10.73 0.18
CA ASN A 477 16.93 -9.43 0.86
C ASN A 477 17.24 -9.61 2.35
N VAL A 478 18.41 -9.16 2.77
CA VAL A 478 18.90 -9.27 4.14
C VAL A 478 18.69 -7.96 4.89
N ARG A 479 18.18 -8.10 6.11
CA ARG A 479 17.70 -7.02 6.98
C ARG A 479 18.26 -7.19 8.39
N GLN A 480 18.45 -6.06 9.04
CA GLN A 480 18.58 -5.97 10.49
C GLN A 480 17.20 -5.60 11.04
N MET A 481 16.71 -6.33 12.04
CA MET A 481 15.36 -6.14 12.57
C MET A 481 15.33 -5.10 13.69
N VAL A 482 16.36 -5.09 14.54
CA VAL A 482 16.43 -4.23 15.74
C VAL A 482 17.70 -3.37 15.73
N ALA A 483 17.63 -2.19 16.35
CA ALA A 483 18.79 -1.34 16.50
C ALA A 483 19.83 -2.02 17.41
N SER A 484 21.09 -2.04 16.98
CA SER A 484 22.19 -2.53 17.81
C SER A 484 22.23 -1.71 19.11
N ALA A 485 22.17 -2.37 20.27
CA ALA A 485 22.38 -1.68 21.55
C ALA A 485 23.70 -0.90 21.48
N PRO A 486 23.77 0.36 21.96
CA PRO A 486 25.02 1.10 21.93
C PRO A 486 26.06 0.26 22.66
N HIS A 487 27.11 -0.13 21.94
CA HIS A 487 28.25 -0.78 22.56
C HIS A 487 28.76 0.18 23.64
N LEU A 488 28.53 -0.16 24.90
CA LEU A 488 29.28 0.37 26.03
C LEU A 488 30.75 0.02 25.74
N ARG A 489 31.45 0.96 25.11
CA ARG A 489 32.91 0.94 25.03
C ARG A 489 33.49 1.46 26.33
#